data_AF-A0A519ZDN7-F1
#
_entry.id   AF-A0A519ZDN7-F1
#
_cell.length_a   1.000
_cell.length_b   1.000
_cell.length_c   1.000
_cell.angle_alpha   90.00
_cell.angle_beta   90.00
_cell.angle_gamma   90.00
#
_symmetry.space_group_name_H-M   'P 1'
#
loop_
_entity.id
_entity.type
_entity.pdbx_description
1 polymer ?
#
loop_
_entity_poly.entity_id
_entity_poly.type
_entity_poly.pdbx_seq_one_letter_code
_entity_poly.pdbx_strand_id
1 'polypeptide(L)' 'MEKKNIISGRDKVIEIKELYKSFGNYHVLKGVDLDLYNRENLVVLSVDGIPNELTLANNLASA' A
#
# COMPACT_ATOMS: atom_id res chain seq x y z
N MET A 1 15.23 -18.94 -23.71
CA MET A 1 14.93 -17.56 -24.14
C MET A 1 14.04 -16.96 -23.06
N GLU A 2 14.62 -16.16 -22.18
CA GLU A 2 13.93 -15.61 -21.00
C GLU A 2 13.09 -14.41 -21.44
N LYS A 3 11.77 -14.46 -21.20
CA LYS A 3 10.88 -13.34 -21.53
C LYS A 3 11.09 -12.24 -20.50
N LYS A 4 11.73 -11.13 -20.91
CA LYS A 4 11.72 -9.90 -20.12
C LYS A 4 10.28 -9.38 -20.06
N ASN A 5 9.63 -9.50 -18.90
CA ASN A 5 8.40 -8.80 -18.62
C ASN A 5 8.69 -7.29 -18.62
N ILE A 6 8.20 -6.59 -19.64
CA ILE A 6 8.22 -5.14 -19.68
C ILE A 6 7.15 -4.69 -18.69
N ILE A 7 7.58 -4.31 -17.49
CA ILE A 7 6.67 -3.85 -16.43
C ILE A 7 6.17 -2.47 -16.85
N SER A 8 4.90 -2.38 -17.21
CA SER A 8 4.26 -1.14 -17.65
C SER A 8 3.90 -0.32 -16.41
N GLY A 9 3.98 1.01 -16.50
CA GLY A 9 3.59 1.89 -15.38
C GLY A 9 2.09 1.86 -15.02
N ARG A 10 1.29 1.06 -15.73
CA ARG A 10 -0.14 0.84 -15.45
C ARG A 10 -0.41 -0.49 -14.78
N ASP A 11 0.63 -1.26 -14.46
CA ASP A 11 0.49 -2.54 -13.79
C ASP A 11 0.16 -2.27 -12.31
N LYS A 12 -1.07 -2.63 -11.90
CA LYS A 12 -1.50 -2.56 -10.51
C LYS A 12 -0.74 -3.63 -9.72
N VAL A 13 0.02 -3.21 -8.71
CA VAL A 13 0.86 -4.11 -7.88
C VAL A 13 0.18 -4.47 -6.56
N ILE A 14 -0.67 -3.59 -6.02
CA ILE A 14 -1.48 -3.84 -4.83
C ILE A 14 -2.90 -3.36 -5.10
N GLU A 15 -3.89 -4.18 -4.78
CA GLU A 15 -5.31 -3.84 -4.80
C GLU A 15 -5.94 -4.21 -3.47
N ILE A 16 -6.54 -3.23 -2.81
CA ILE A 16 -7.33 -3.38 -1.61
C ILE A 16 -8.69 -2.79 -1.90
N LYS A 17 -9.75 -3.57 -1.67
CA LYS A 17 -11.13 -3.11 -1.78
C LYS A 17 -11.80 -3.24 -0.42
N GLU A 18 -12.61 -2.24 -0.09
CA GLU A 18 -13.45 -2.20 1.09
C GLU A 18 -12.69 -2.51 2.40
N LEU A 19 -11.55 -1.87 2.63
CA LEU A 19 -10.77 -2.09 3.85
C LEU A 19 -11.50 -1.56 5.09
N TYR A 20 -11.79 -2.47 6.03
CA TYR A 20 -12.36 -2.15 7.33
C TYR A 20 -11.38 -2.47 8.46
N LYS A 21 -11.24 -1.54 9.41
CA LYS A 21 -10.45 -1.75 10.63
C LYS A 21 -11.14 -1.09 11.81
N SER A 22 -11.33 -1.86 12.88
CA SER A 22 -11.91 -1.36 14.13
C SER A 22 -11.09 -1.82 15.34
N PHE A 23 -11.12 -1.04 16.41
CA PHE A 23 -10.61 -1.39 17.74
C PHE A 23 -11.77 -1.25 18.74
N GLY A 24 -12.38 -2.37 19.10
CA GLY A 24 -13.65 -2.37 19.84
C GLY A 24 -14.72 -1.61 19.06
N ASN A 25 -15.32 -0.60 19.70
CA ASN A 25 -16.35 0.25 19.09
C ASN A 25 -15.78 1.40 18.22
N TYR A 26 -14.46 1.56 18.14
CA TYR A 26 -13.84 2.58 17.32
C TYR A 26 -13.57 2.07 15.91
N HIS A 27 -14.29 2.62 14.93
CA HIS A 27 -14.11 2.33 13.52
C HIS A 27 -13.04 3.26 12.92
N VAL A 28 -11.86 2.69 12.62
CA VAL A 28 -10.67 3.41 12.12
C VAL A 28 -10.67 3.50 10.59
N LEU A 29 -10.98 2.40 9.90
CA LEU A 29 -11.15 2.38 8.44
C LEU A 29 -12.55 1.86 8.12
N LYS A 30 -13.24 2.54 7.20
CA LYS A 30 -14.65 2.31 6.86
C LYS A 30 -14.83 2.09 5.36
N GLY A 31 -14.34 0.95 4.85
CA GLY A 31 -14.53 0.57 3.45
C GLY A 31 -13.64 1.39 2.52
N VAL A 32 -12.33 1.40 2.79
CA VAL A 32 -11.36 2.16 2.00
C VAL A 32 -10.86 1.31 0.83
N ASP A 33 -10.92 1.86 -0.38
CA ASP A 33 -10.30 1.28 -1.56
C ASP A 33 -8.91 1.88 -1.80
N LEU A 34 -7.91 1.03 -2.05
CA LEU A 34 -6.56 1.44 -2.38
C LEU A 34 -6.03 0.62 -3.55
N ASP A 35 -5.60 1.32 -4.60
CA ASP A 35 -4.83 0.73 -5.69
C ASP A 35 -3.43 1.34 -5.65
N LEU A 36 -2.39 0.51 -5.64
CA LEU A 36 -1.00 0.93 -5.81
C LEU A 36 -0.49 0.42 -7.15
N TYR A 37 0.04 1.32 -7.97
CA TYR A 37 0.63 0.99 -9.26
C TYR A 37 2.15 0.89 -9.15
N ASN A 38 2.75 0.20 -10.11
CA ASN A 38 4.19 0.05 -10.14
C ASN A 38 4.89 1.42 -10.14
N ARG A 39 5.97 1.55 -9.36
CA ARG A 39 6.77 2.77 -9.15
C ARG A 39 6.06 3.87 -8.35
N GLU A 40 4.91 3.59 -7.76
CA GLU A 40 4.30 4.45 -6.75
C GLU A 40 4.77 4.06 -5.34
N ASN A 41 4.93 5.05 -4.48
CA ASN A 41 5.25 4.85 -3.07
C ASN A 41 4.01 5.16 -2.23
N LEU A 42 3.60 4.21 -1.38
CA LEU A 42 2.53 4.42 -0.41
C LEU A 42 3.12 4.78 0.95
N VAL A 43 2.73 5.93 1.50
CA VAL A 43 3.09 6.36 2.85
C VAL A 43 1.82 6.41 3.69
N VAL A 44 1.82 5.75 4.84
CA VAL A 44 0.70 5.74 5.79
C VAL A 44 1.05 6.66 6.96
N LEU A 45 0.19 7.65 7.24
CA LEU A 45 0.35 8.59 8.34
C LEU A 45 -0.82 8.45 9.32
N SER A 46 -0.53 8.50 10.63
CA SER A 46 -1.54 8.52 11.71
C SER A 46 -1.48 9.86 12.46
N VAL A 47 -2.64 10.32 12.94
CA VAL A 47 -2.84 11.65 13.58
C VAL A 47 -2.07 11.82 14.90
N ASP A 48 -1.66 10.72 15.54
CA ASP A 48 -0.83 10.68 16.74
C ASP A 48 0.67 10.92 16.48
N GLY A 49 1.07 11.22 15.25
CA GLY A 49 2.41 11.72 14.91
C GLY A 49 3.54 10.68 15.06
N ILE A 50 3.24 9.49 15.57
CA ILE A 50 4.12 8.34 15.52
C ILE A 50 3.80 7.62 14.22
N PRO A 51 4.74 7.55 13.25
CA PRO A 51 4.64 6.54 12.22
C PRO A 51 4.75 5.20 12.92
N ASN A 52 3.60 4.61 13.26
CA ASN A 52 3.53 3.23 13.70
C ASN A 52 4.32 2.44 12.65
N GLU A 53 5.23 1.60 13.13
CA GLU A 53 6.35 0.92 12.47
C GLU A 53 6.01 0.10 11.20
N LEU A 54 4.81 0.26 10.66
CA LEU A 54 4.30 -0.33 9.42
C LEU A 54 4.44 0.58 8.18
N THR A 55 5.24 1.65 8.24
CA THR A 55 5.50 2.53 7.08
C THR A 55 6.93 2.33 6.57
N LEU A 56 7.15 1.19 5.89
CA LEU A 56 8.33 0.94 5.07
C LEU A 56 7.94 0.09 3.85
N ALA A 57 6.93 0.53 3.13
CA ALA A 57 6.54 -0.03 1.83
C ALA A 57 7.18 0.77 0.69
N ASN A 58 8.52 0.69 0.59
CA ASN A 58 9.29 0.65 -0.66
C ASN A 58 10.77 0.85 -0.38
N ASN A 59 11.51 -0.26 -0.21
CA ASN A 59 12.96 -0.31 -0.31
C ASN A 59 13.47 -1.69 -0.77
N LEU A 60 12.71 -2.40 -1.61
CA LEU A 60 13.20 -3.63 -2.27
C LEU A 60 12.95 -3.58 -3.77
N ALA A 61 13.36 -2.47 -4.38
CA ALA A 61 13.89 -2.49 -5.73
C ALA A 61 15.38 -2.12 -5.61
N SER A 62 16.26 -3.10 -5.91
CA SER A 62 17.73 -2.98 -6.04
C SER A 62 18.58 -3.38 -4.82
N ALA A 63 18.81 -4.69 -4.66
CA ALA A 63 20.08 -5.28 -4.23
C ALA A 63 20.20 -6.68 -4.85
#